data_AF-A0A6V7JCS0-F1
#
_entry.id   AF-A0A6V7JCS0-F1
#
_cell.length_a   1.000
_cell.length_b   1.000
_cell.length_c   1.000
_cell.angle_alpha   90.00
_cell.angle_beta   90.00
_cell.angle_gamma   90.00
#
_symmetry.space_group_name_H-M   'P 1'
#
loop_
_entity.id
_entity.type
_entity.pdbx_description
1 polymer ?
#
loop_
_entity_poly.entity_id
_entity_poly.type
_entity_poly.pdbx_seq_one_letter_code
_entity_poly.pdbx_strand_id
1 'polypeptide(L)'
;MSGIISEMEQMISQLERGTVVTKFFQRKRPEKKTLMIRRETRQIVWSKSPTYRPFDGCIEIQNIREIAVGKNSKEFEKWPEDAKKIENLRCFVIHYSVDCHFKSLSAA
;
A
#
# COMPACT_ATOMS: atom_id res chain seq x y z
N MET A 1 -22.79 -24.61 13.65
CA MET A 1 -22.82 -23.20 14.08
C MET A 1 -21.84 -22.43 13.22
N SER A 2 -22.31 -21.88 12.12
CA SER A 2 -21.47 -21.13 11.17
C SER A 2 -21.27 -19.73 11.76
N GLY A 3 -20.13 -19.52 12.42
CA GLY A 3 -19.76 -18.23 12.98
C GLY A 3 -19.68 -17.20 11.86
N ILE A 4 -20.56 -16.20 11.91
CA ILE A 4 -20.52 -15.06 10.99
C ILE A 4 -19.22 -14.32 11.30
N ILE A 5 -18.20 -14.52 10.47
CA ILE A 5 -16.99 -13.71 10.51
C ILE A 5 -17.44 -12.28 10.17
N SER A 6 -17.17 -11.34 11.07
CA SER A 6 -17.47 -9.92 10.91
C SER A 6 -16.98 -9.42 9.54
N GLU A 7 -17.73 -8.51 8.91
CA GLU A 7 -17.36 -7.88 7.63
C GLU A 7 -15.93 -7.31 7.68
N MET A 8 -15.54 -6.71 8.81
CA MET A 8 -14.18 -6.23 9.04
C MET A 8 -13.15 -7.34 8.93
N GLU A 9 -13.44 -8.51 9.49
CA GLU A 9 -12.51 -9.64 9.43
C GLU A 9 -12.38 -10.23 8.03
N GLN A 10 -13.46 -10.19 7.25
CA GLN A 10 -13.41 -10.57 5.84
C GLN A 10 -12.58 -9.58 5.02
N MET A 11 -12.68 -8.28 5.31
CA MET A 11 -11.84 -7.25 4.67
C MET A 11 -10.37 -7.42 5.04
N ILE A 12 -10.04 -7.59 6.32
CA ILE A 12 -8.64 -7.77 6.72
C ILE A 12 -8.07 -9.08 6.12
N SER A 13 -8.85 -10.16 6.10
CA SER A 13 -8.45 -11.41 5.43
C SER A 13 -8.14 -11.23 3.94
N GLN A 14 -8.86 -10.36 3.24
CA GLN A 14 -8.55 -10.00 1.85
C GLN A 14 -7.23 -9.24 1.75
N LEU A 15 -7.00 -8.26 2.63
CA LEU A 15 -5.76 -7.49 2.67
C LEU A 15 -4.53 -8.35 3.03
N GLU A 16 -4.71 -9.42 3.81
CA GLU A 16 -3.65 -10.39 4.12
C GLU A 16 -3.26 -11.25 2.90
N ARG A 17 -4.22 -11.65 2.07
CA ARG A 17 -3.95 -12.36 0.82
C ARG A 17 -3.20 -11.50 -0.19
N GLY A 18 -3.47 -10.20 -0.14
CA GLY A 18 -2.78 -9.19 -0.91
C GLY A 18 -3.57 -8.63 -2.08
N THR A 19 -3.36 -7.35 -2.32
CA THR A 19 -4.00 -6.59 -3.39
C THR A 19 -2.93 -6.15 -4.38
N VAL A 20 -3.15 -6.38 -5.67
CA VAL A 20 -2.26 -5.87 -6.71
C VAL A 20 -2.50 -4.38 -6.85
N VAL A 21 -1.44 -3.60 -6.62
CA VAL A 21 -1.44 -2.14 -6.75
C VAL A 21 -0.29 -1.71 -7.66
N THR A 22 -0.44 -0.55 -8.27
CA THR A 22 0.65 0.14 -8.96
C THR A 22 1.32 1.06 -7.95
N LYS A 23 2.53 0.71 -7.54
CA LYS A 23 3.35 1.54 -6.66
C LYS A 23 4.07 2.60 -7.48
N PHE A 24 3.90 3.86 -7.11
CA PHE A 24 4.60 4.98 -7.72
C PHE A 24 5.90 5.27 -6.97
N PHE A 25 6.90 5.77 -7.70
CA PHE A 25 8.22 6.10 -7.16
C PHE A 25 8.70 7.43 -7.73
N GLN A 26 9.47 8.19 -6.95
CA GLN A 26 10.03 9.46 -7.41
C GLN A 26 11.13 9.28 -8.47
N ARG A 27 11.91 8.20 -8.38
CA ARG A 27 13.15 8.00 -9.17
C ARG A 27 13.09 6.88 -10.19
N LYS A 28 12.03 6.06 -10.21
CA LYS A 28 11.84 4.97 -11.19
C LYS A 28 10.39 4.92 -11.66
N ARG A 29 10.15 4.20 -12.75
CA ARG A 29 8.81 4.01 -13.28
C ARG A 29 7.87 3.34 -12.27
N PRO A 30 6.56 3.63 -12.31
CA PRO A 30 5.59 2.92 -11.51
C PRO A 30 5.61 1.42 -11.83
N GLU A 31 5.47 0.58 -10.80
CA GLU A 31 5.53 -0.87 -10.95
C GLU A 31 4.33 -1.53 -10.27
N LYS A 32 3.82 -2.60 -10.87
CA LYS A 32 2.84 -3.46 -10.21
C LYS A 32 3.51 -4.23 -9.07
N LYS A 33 2.90 -4.17 -7.90
CA LYS A 33 3.31 -4.87 -6.68
C LYS A 33 2.08 -5.45 -6.00
N THR A 34 2.25 -6.53 -5.26
CA THR A 34 1.23 -7.03 -4.34
C THR A 34 1.47 -6.41 -2.98
N LEU A 35 0.52 -5.59 -2.50
CA LEU A 35 0.51 -5.02 -1.16
C LEU A 35 -0.28 -5.95 -0.23
N MET A 36 0.28 -6.30 0.93
CA MET A 36 -0.31 -7.23 1.89
C MET A 36 -0.19 -6.69 3.31
N ILE A 37 -1.14 -7.06 4.16
CA ILE A 37 -1.03 -6.87 5.62
C ILE A 37 -0.51 -8.17 6.25
N ARG A 38 0.43 -8.03 7.18
CA ARG A 38 0.88 -9.08 8.09
C ARG A 38 0.44 -8.72 9.49
N ARG A 39 -0.62 -9.36 9.98
CA ARG A 39 -1.16 -9.05 11.31
C ARG A 39 -0.20 -9.45 12.42
N GLU A 40 0.51 -10.56 12.24
CA GLU A 40 1.42 -11.12 13.23
C GLU A 40 2.58 -10.18 13.55
N THR A 41 3.11 -9.48 12.54
CA THR A 41 4.15 -8.47 12.72
C THR A 41 3.62 -7.04 12.72
N ARG A 42 2.31 -6.84 12.51
CA ARG A 42 1.66 -5.52 12.34
C ARG A 42 2.33 -4.67 11.25
N GLN A 43 2.61 -5.28 10.11
CA GLN A 43 3.29 -4.63 8.98
C GLN A 43 2.41 -4.59 7.74
N ILE A 44 2.60 -3.56 6.92
CA ILE A 44 2.21 -3.55 5.51
C ILE A 44 3.46 -3.89 4.69
N VAL A 45 3.38 -4.90 3.84
CA VAL A 45 4.51 -5.35 3.01
C VAL A 45 4.15 -5.32 1.53
N TRP A 46 5.14 -5.16 0.66
CA TRP A 46 4.93 -5.30 -0.79
C TRP A 46 6.02 -6.13 -1.47
N SER A 47 5.64 -6.79 -2.57
CA SER A 47 6.55 -7.62 -3.36
C SER A 47 6.03 -7.82 -4.80
N LYS A 48 6.78 -8.56 -5.63
CA LYS A 48 6.37 -8.89 -7.00
C LYS A 48 5.13 -9.80 -7.07
N SER A 49 4.93 -10.68 -6.09
CA SER A 49 3.75 -11.57 -5.98
C SER A 49 3.52 -11.99 -4.52
N PRO A 50 2.32 -12.47 -4.13
CA PRO A 50 2.03 -12.83 -2.74
C PRO A 50 2.99 -13.86 -2.12
N THR A 51 3.46 -14.80 -2.94
CA THR A 51 4.36 -15.89 -2.54
C THR A 51 5.84 -15.52 -2.63
N TYR A 52 6.18 -14.38 -3.23
CA TYR A 52 7.57 -13.97 -3.41
C TYR A 52 8.22 -13.56 -2.07
N ARG A 53 9.43 -14.06 -1.83
CA ARG A 53 10.31 -13.68 -0.71
C ARG A 53 11.74 -13.53 -1.24
N PRO A 54 12.53 -12.57 -0.73
CA PRO A 54 12.21 -11.57 0.29
C PRO A 54 11.23 -10.50 -0.22
N PHE A 55 10.62 -9.73 0.70
CA PHE A 55 9.77 -8.59 0.34
C PHE A 55 10.59 -7.43 -0.24
N ASP A 56 9.98 -6.65 -1.14
CA ASP A 56 10.62 -5.46 -1.70
C ASP A 56 10.64 -4.29 -0.69
N GLY A 57 9.79 -4.34 0.34
CA GLY A 57 9.78 -3.40 1.45
C GLY A 57 8.63 -3.63 2.43
N CYS A 58 8.71 -2.94 3.57
CA CYS A 58 7.70 -2.99 4.63
C CYS A 58 7.51 -1.61 5.28
N ILE A 59 6.33 -1.44 5.89
CA ILE A 59 5.97 -0.31 6.76
C ILE A 59 5.37 -0.90 8.04
N GLU A 60 5.90 -0.51 9.18
CA GLU A 60 5.28 -0.79 10.48
C GLU A 60 3.96 -0.01 10.59
N ILE A 61 2.85 -0.67 10.89
CA ILE A 61 1.54 -0.01 10.97
C ILE A 61 1.54 1.07 12.05
N GLN A 62 2.25 0.86 13.16
CA GLN A 62 2.42 1.84 14.24
C GLN A 62 3.15 3.13 13.79
N ASN A 63 3.89 3.09 12.70
CA ASN A 63 4.62 4.24 12.16
C ASN A 63 3.78 5.08 11.19
N ILE A 64 2.60 4.59 10.80
CA ILE A 64 1.68 5.31 9.92
C ILE A 64 1.09 6.49 10.68
N ARG A 65 1.26 7.69 10.11
CA ARG A 65 0.68 8.92 10.65
C ARG A 65 -0.63 9.28 9.97
N GLU A 66 -0.74 8.97 8.68
CA GLU A 66 -1.89 9.34 7.86
C GLU A 66 -1.99 8.41 6.65
N ILE A 67 -3.22 8.13 6.22
CA ILE A 67 -3.51 7.51 4.92
C ILE A 67 -4.46 8.45 4.18
N ALA A 68 -3.96 9.10 3.14
CA ALA A 68 -4.72 10.06 2.35
C ALA A 68 -5.25 9.39 1.07
N VAL A 69 -6.55 9.53 0.82
CA VAL A 69 -7.17 9.09 -0.44
C VAL A 69 -6.88 10.11 -1.54
N GLY A 70 -6.57 9.63 -2.73
CA GLY A 70 -6.27 10.45 -3.90
C GLY A 70 -4.81 10.45 -4.31
N LYS A 71 -4.47 11.40 -5.18
CA LYS A 71 -3.16 11.52 -5.84
C LYS A 71 -2.27 12.60 -5.24
N ASN A 72 -2.46 12.95 -3.98
CA ASN A 72 -1.81 14.07 -3.32
C ASN A 72 -0.36 13.75 -2.89
N SER A 73 0.48 13.35 -3.84
CA SER A 73 1.91 13.12 -3.59
C SER A 73 2.77 13.47 -4.81
N LYS A 74 4.03 13.84 -4.54
CA LYS A 74 5.04 14.18 -5.55
C LYS A 74 5.28 13.04 -6.55
N GLU A 75 5.07 11.80 -6.12
CA GLU A 75 5.19 10.60 -6.95
C GLU A 75 4.14 10.56 -8.07
N PHE A 76 2.90 10.98 -7.81
CA PHE A 76 1.85 11.03 -8.83
C PHE A 76 2.06 12.21 -9.78
N GLU A 77 2.49 13.38 -9.26
CA GLU A 77 2.87 14.54 -10.07
C GLU A 77 4.01 14.23 -11.04
N LYS A 78 4.94 13.35 -10.64
CA LYS A 78 6.07 12.92 -11.48
C LYS A 78 5.65 12.03 -12.65
N TRP A 79 4.58 11.26 -12.50
CA TRP A 79 4.07 10.32 -13.50
C TRP A 79 2.62 10.65 -13.90
N PRO A 80 2.36 11.85 -14.46
CA PRO A 80 1.00 12.32 -14.72
C PRO A 80 0.28 11.45 -15.75
N GLU A 81 1.00 10.90 -16.73
CA GLU A 81 0.42 10.07 -17.79
C GLU A 81 -0.04 8.70 -17.29
N ASP A 82 0.63 8.14 -16.28
CA ASP A 82 0.20 6.92 -15.61
C ASP A 82 -0.90 7.23 -14.58
N ALA A 83 -0.75 8.32 -13.83
CA ALA A 83 -1.68 8.72 -12.79
C ALA A 83 -3.05 9.12 -13.34
N LYS A 84 -3.14 9.86 -14.46
CA LYS A 84 -4.41 10.31 -15.07
C LYS A 84 -5.32 9.15 -15.48
N LYS A 85 -4.75 7.99 -15.82
CA LYS A 85 -5.49 6.79 -16.24
C LYS A 85 -6.24 6.11 -15.09
N ILE A 86 -5.87 6.42 -13.85
CA ILE A 86 -6.44 5.77 -12.66
C ILE A 86 -7.42 6.73 -11.99
N GLU A 87 -8.53 6.24 -11.50
CA GLU A 87 -9.51 7.02 -10.76
C GLU A 87 -8.92 7.54 -9.43
N ASN A 88 -9.22 8.79 -9.05
CA ASN A 88 -8.66 9.39 -7.84
C ASN A 88 -9.02 8.60 -6.57
N LEU A 89 -10.24 8.06 -6.49
CA LEU A 89 -10.71 7.27 -5.34
C LEU A 89 -10.04 5.89 -5.21
N ARG A 90 -9.33 5.43 -6.25
CA ARG A 90 -8.53 4.20 -6.21
C ARG A 90 -7.07 4.44 -5.84
N CYS A 91 -6.66 5.70 -5.78
CA CYS A 91 -5.32 6.11 -5.39
C CYS A 91 -5.28 6.40 -3.89
N PHE A 92 -4.16 6.14 -3.26
CA PHE A 92 -3.91 6.55 -1.89
C PHE A 92 -2.42 6.76 -1.62
N VAL A 93 -2.13 7.50 -0.55
CA VAL A 93 -0.78 7.78 -0.08
C VAL A 93 -0.71 7.45 1.41
N ILE A 94 0.19 6.54 1.77
CA ILE A 94 0.49 6.22 3.16
C ILE A 94 1.67 7.08 3.61
N HIS A 95 1.44 7.95 4.57
CA HIS A 95 2.45 8.77 5.22
C HIS A 95 2.89 8.12 6.52
N TYR A 96 4.19 7.84 6.65
CA TYR A 96 4.74 7.13 7.80
C TYR A 96 6.09 7.71 8.21
N SER A 97 6.49 7.46 9.46
CA SER A 97 7.74 7.97 10.01
C SER A 97 8.61 6.84 10.56
N VAL A 98 9.87 6.80 10.14
CA VAL A 98 10.85 5.83 10.63
C VAL A 98 12.05 6.61 11.11
N ASP A 99 12.44 6.44 12.38
CA ASP A 99 13.58 7.13 13.00
C ASP A 99 13.56 8.65 12.76
N CYS A 100 12.41 9.28 13.03
CA CYS A 100 12.17 10.71 12.80
C CYS A 100 12.21 11.19 11.33
N HIS A 101 12.36 10.29 10.36
CA HIS A 101 12.29 10.62 8.93
C HIS A 101 10.88 10.38 8.39
N PHE A 102 10.29 11.40 7.77
CA PHE A 102 9.00 11.28 7.10
C PHE A 102 9.15 10.65 5.71
N LYS A 103 8.34 9.63 5.44
CA LYS A 103 8.33 8.88 4.18
C LYS A 103 6.88 8.71 3.69
N SER A 104 6.74 8.50 2.39
CA SER A 104 5.45 8.23 1.74
C SER A 104 5.52 6.97 0.89
N LEU A 105 4.38 6.29 0.79
CA LEU A 105 4.12 5.21 -0.16
C LEU A 105 2.87 5.59 -0.95
N SER A 106 3.05 5.89 -2.23
CA SER A 106 1.96 6.21 -3.16
C SER A 106 1.60 4.98 -3.98
N ALA A 107 0.33 4.60 -3.95
CA ALA A 107 -0.19 3.39 -4.60
C ALA A 107 -1.58 3.64 -5.21
N ALA A 108 -1.91 2.87 -6.25
CA ALA A 108 -3.18 2.96 -6.97
C ALA A 108 -3.62 1.63 -7.57
#